data_AF-A0A8E2DWI6-F1
#
_entry.id   AF-A0A8E2DWI6-F1
#
_cell.length_a   1.000
_cell.length_b   1.000
_cell.length_c   1.000
_cell.angle_alpha   90.00
_cell.angle_beta   90.00
_cell.angle_gamma   90.00
#
_symmetry.space_group_name_H-M   'P 1'
#
loop_
_entity.id
_entity.type
_entity.pdbx_description
1 polymer ?
#
loop_
_entity_poly.entity_id
_entity_poly.type
_entity_poly.pdbx_seq_one_letter_code
_entity_poly.pdbx_strand_id
1 'polypeptide(L)'
;MPSPCSNCAKNNWFCVLDISSGFCSECIAHGVKCSLVVEEVEFAQVQNAKDRILDKLVDIRVKERRLRKQLALLDARERKLFY
;
A
#
# COMPACT_ATOMS: atom_id res chain seq x y z
N MET A 1 -13.79 6.63 -11.04
CA MET A 1 -13.91 5.40 -10.22
C MET A 1 -14.45 4.33 -11.13
N PRO A 2 -13.87 3.11 -11.14
CA PRO A 2 -14.44 2.01 -11.91
C PRO A 2 -15.90 1.77 -11.49
N SER A 3 -16.74 1.38 -12.45
CA SER A 3 -18.13 1.04 -12.17
C SER A 3 -18.18 -0.10 -11.15
N PRO A 4 -19.08 -0.02 -10.14
CA PRO A 4 -19.26 -1.10 -9.19
C PRO A 4 -19.66 -2.40 -9.90
N CYS A 5 -19.24 -3.55 -9.36
CA CYS A 5 -19.65 -4.84 -9.88
C CYS A 5 -21.18 -5.02 -9.74
N SER A 6 -21.77 -5.91 -10.53
CA SER A 6 -23.22 -6.08 -10.61
C SER A 6 -23.87 -6.37 -9.27
N ASN A 7 -23.19 -7.11 -8.37
CA ASN A 7 -23.70 -7.39 -7.03
C ASN A 7 -23.63 -6.17 -6.11
N CYS A 8 -22.50 -5.44 -6.13
CA CYS A 8 -22.37 -4.23 -5.33
C CYS A 8 -23.35 -3.15 -5.78
N ALA A 9 -23.57 -3.02 -7.10
CA ALA A 9 -24.56 -2.10 -7.65
C ALA A 9 -26.00 -2.45 -7.23
N LYS A 10 -26.36 -3.74 -7.24
CA LYS A 10 -27.71 -4.21 -6.84
C LYS A 10 -27.98 -4.06 -5.34
N ASN A 11 -26.98 -4.36 -4.52
CA ASN A 11 -27.13 -4.39 -3.07
C ASN A 11 -26.70 -3.08 -2.39
N ASN A 12 -26.30 -2.07 -3.18
CA ASN A 12 -25.77 -0.79 -2.71
C ASN A 12 -24.56 -0.94 -1.77
N TRP A 13 -23.64 -1.85 -2.12
CA TRP A 13 -22.38 -2.08 -1.38
C TRP A 13 -21.24 -1.24 -1.96
N PHE A 14 -20.25 -0.95 -1.12
CA PHE A 14 -19.03 -0.26 -1.56
C PHE A 14 -18.13 -1.22 -2.33
N CYS A 15 -18.13 -1.08 -3.67
CA CYS A 15 -17.31 -1.93 -4.53
C CYS A 15 -15.83 -1.53 -4.47
N VAL A 16 -15.09 -2.02 -3.47
CA VAL A 16 -13.64 -1.81 -3.34
C VAL A 16 -12.91 -3.06 -3.80
N LEU A 17 -11.99 -2.91 -4.76
CA LEU A 17 -11.12 -3.98 -5.24
C LEU A 17 -10.11 -4.35 -4.15
N ASP A 18 -10.07 -5.63 -3.78
CA ASP A 18 -8.95 -6.18 -3.04
C ASP A 18 -7.82 -6.51 -4.02
N ILE A 19 -6.71 -5.76 -3.90
CA ILE A 19 -5.55 -5.86 -4.78
C ILE A 19 -4.82 -7.21 -4.61
N SER A 20 -5.08 -7.96 -3.53
CA SER A 20 -4.43 -9.26 -3.30
C SER A 20 -5.13 -10.39 -4.05
N SER A 21 -6.46 -10.37 -4.10
CA SER A 21 -7.29 -11.40 -4.73
C SER A 21 -7.76 -11.04 -6.14
N GLY A 22 -7.70 -9.78 -6.54
CA GLY A 22 -8.22 -9.31 -7.81
C GLY A 22 -9.75 -9.22 -7.87
N PHE A 23 -10.45 -9.44 -6.75
CA PHE A 23 -11.91 -9.37 -6.66
C PHE A 23 -12.36 -8.25 -5.72
N CYS A 24 -13.64 -7.88 -5.80
CA CYS A 24 -14.20 -6.94 -4.83
C CYS A 24 -14.25 -7.55 -3.42
N SER A 25 -13.73 -6.80 -2.45
CA SER A 25 -13.75 -7.11 -1.01
C SER A 25 -15.14 -7.51 -0.50
N GLU A 26 -16.19 -6.78 -0.88
CA GLU A 26 -17.58 -7.10 -0.47
C GLU A 26 -18.07 -8.42 -1.06
N CYS A 27 -17.74 -8.71 -2.33
CA CYS A 27 -18.09 -9.98 -2.92
C CYS A 27 -17.37 -11.15 -2.23
N ILE A 28 -16.12 -10.96 -1.84
CA ILE A 28 -15.34 -11.94 -1.06
C ILE A 28 -15.96 -12.14 0.32
N ALA A 29 -16.27 -11.05 1.03
CA ALA A 29 -16.84 -11.07 2.37
C ALA A 29 -18.20 -11.80 2.40
N HIS A 30 -19.01 -11.62 1.36
CA HIS A 30 -20.31 -12.27 1.22
C HIS A 30 -20.26 -13.64 0.51
N GLY A 31 -19.09 -14.10 0.07
CA GLY A 31 -18.94 -15.39 -0.63
C GLY A 31 -19.68 -15.45 -1.97
N VAL A 32 -19.92 -14.31 -2.61
CA VAL A 32 -20.65 -14.23 -3.89
C VAL A 32 -19.69 -14.01 -5.05
N LYS A 33 -20.07 -14.51 -6.23
CA LYS A 33 -19.27 -14.33 -7.45
C LYS A 33 -19.18 -12.84 -7.80
N CYS A 34 -17.96 -12.30 -7.85
CA CYS A 34 -17.73 -10.94 -8.31
C CYS A 34 -17.77 -10.90 -9.85
N SER A 35 -18.52 -9.96 -10.41
CA SER A 35 -18.51 -9.69 -11.86
C SER A 35 -17.52 -8.58 -12.25
N LEU A 36 -16.73 -8.09 -11.30
CA LEU A 36 -15.69 -7.10 -11.57
C LEU A 36 -14.59 -7.81 -12.37
N VAL A 37 -14.48 -7.44 -13.64
CA VAL A 37 -13.37 -7.85 -14.49
C VAL A 37 -12.42 -6.67 -14.53
N VAL A 38 -11.30 -6.77 -13.82
CA VAL A 38 -10.17 -5.86 -14.00
C VAL A 38 -9.32 -6.45 -15.12
N GLU A 39 -8.93 -5.64 -16.10
CA GLU A 39 -8.01 -6.13 -17.13
C GLU A 39 -6.68 -6.51 -16.47
N GLU A 40 -6.13 -7.66 -16.85
CA GLU A 40 -4.90 -8.20 -16.26
C GLU A 40 -3.74 -7.18 -16.34
N VAL A 41 -3.71 -6.39 -17.42
CA VAL A 41 -2.74 -5.31 -17.63
C VAL A 41 -2.90 -4.19 -16.60
N GLU A 42 -4.12 -3.74 -16.33
CA GLU A 42 -4.39 -2.70 -15.32
C GLU A 42 -4.05 -3.21 -13.92
N PHE A 43 -4.39 -4.47 -13.63
CA PHE A 43 -4.05 -5.10 -12.35
C PHE A 43 -2.54 -5.21 -12.16
N ALA A 44 -1.80 -5.66 -13.19
CA ALA A 44 -0.35 -5.74 -13.15
C ALA A 44 0.30 -4.35 -12.97
N GLN A 45 -0.25 -3.29 -13.55
CA GLN A 45 0.22 -1.92 -13.34
C GLN A 45 0.09 -1.49 -11.87
N VAL A 46 -1.07 -1.76 -11.25
CA VAL A 46 -1.30 -1.45 -9.82
C VAL A 46 -0.35 -2.24 -8.93
N GLN A 47 -0.12 -3.51 -9.23
CA GLN A 47 0.77 -4.36 -8.46
C GLN A 47 2.24 -3.90 -8.56
N ASN A 48 2.71 -3.59 -9.77
CA ASN A 48 4.02 -3.01 -9.98
C ASN A 48 4.19 -1.65 -9.28
N ALA A 49 3.14 -0.82 -9.26
CA ALA A 49 3.18 0.45 -8.54
C ALA A 49 3.28 0.25 -7.02
N LYS A 50 2.52 -0.72 -6.47
CA LYS A 50 2.60 -1.11 -5.05
C LYS A 50 4.02 -1.57 -4.69
N ASP A 51 4.61 -2.46 -5.48
CA ASP A 51 5.95 -3.01 -5.20
C ASP A 51 7.02 -1.90 -5.23
N ARG A 52 6.95 -0.99 -6.21
CA ARG A 52 7.84 0.19 -6.26
C ARG A 52 7.71 1.10 -5.04
N ILE A 53 6.50 1.26 -4.49
CA ILE A 53 6.27 2.06 -3.28
C ILE A 53 6.86 1.35 -2.06
N LEU A 54 6.70 0.03 -1.96
CA LEU A 54 7.27 -0.77 -0.88
C LEU A 54 8.80 -0.71 -0.88
N ASP A 55 9.44 -0.83 -2.04
CA ASP A 55 10.89 -0.71 -2.17
C ASP A 55 11.38 0.67 -1.70
N LYS A 56 10.70 1.74 -2.13
CA LYS A 56 11.01 3.11 -1.69
C LYS A 56 10.85 3.27 -0.17
N LEU A 57 9.84 2.64 0.43
CA LEU A 57 9.64 2.69 1.88
C LEU A 57 10.79 2.01 2.64
N VAL A 58 11.32 0.91 2.12
CA VAL A 58 12.50 0.24 2.70
C VAL A 58 13.70 1.17 2.63
N ASP A 59 13.97 1.78 1.49
CA ASP A 59 15.09 2.71 1.30
C ASP A 59 15.01 3.92 2.24
N ILE A 60 13.82 4.52 2.36
CA ILE A 60 13.59 5.67 3.26
C ILE A 60 13.86 5.27 4.71
N ARG A 61 13.37 4.10 5.16
CA ARG A 61 13.62 3.61 6.52
C ARG A 61 15.10 3.36 6.80
N VAL A 62 15.85 2.86 5.83
CA VAL A 62 17.30 2.68 5.97
C VAL A 62 18.00 4.03 6.11
N LYS A 63 17.63 5.02 5.28
CA LYS A 63 18.17 6.38 5.36
C LYS A 63 17.85 7.05 6.69
N GLU A 64 16.60 6.95 7.14
CA GLU A 64 16.16 7.47 8.43
C GLU A 64 16.98 6.87 9.58
N ARG A 65 17.18 5.55 9.59
CA ARG A 65 18.00 4.88 10.61
C ARG A 65 19.45 5.39 10.59
N ARG A 66 20.03 5.66 9.41
CA ARG A 66 21.38 6.22 9.29
C ARG A 66 21.44 7.65 9.84
N LEU A 67 20.48 8.50 9.49
CA LEU A 67 20.40 9.88 9.98
C LEU A 67 20.23 9.92 11.50
N ARG A 68 19.37 9.07 12.07
CA ARG A 68 19.21 8.95 13.54
C ARG A 68 20.52 8.61 14.25
N LYS A 69 21.33 7.71 13.67
CA LYS A 69 22.66 7.37 14.22
C LYS A 69 23.62 8.57 14.13
N GLN A 70 23.62 9.28 13.02
CA GLN A 70 24.46 10.48 12.85
C GLN A 70 24.07 11.57 13.85
N LEU A 71 22.78 11.80 14.04
CA LEU A 71 22.27 12.76 15.03
C LEU A 71 22.76 12.40 16.44
N ALA A 72 22.61 11.14 16.85
CA ALA A 72 23.06 10.68 18.16
C ALA A 72 24.59 10.83 18.37
N LEU A 73 25.38 10.66 17.31
CA LEU A 73 26.84 10.89 17.36
C LEU A 73 27.19 12.38 17.51
N LEU A 74 26.46 13.25 16.81
CA LEU A 74 26.62 14.71 16.93
C LEU A 74 26.23 15.17 18.34
N ASP A 75 25.08 14.73 18.86
CA ASP A 75 24.63 15.03 20.22
C ASP A 75 25.67 14.57 21.27
N ALA A 76 26.24 13.38 21.10
CA ALA A 76 27.28 12.86 21.98
C ALA A 76 28.58 13.67 21.89
N ARG A 77 28.92 14.19 20.71
CA ARG A 77 30.09 15.03 20.50
C ARG A 77 29.90 16.42 21.11
N GLU A 78 28.73 17.03 20.94
CA GLU A 78 28.40 18.31 21.58
C GLU A 78 28.50 18.18 23.10
N ARG A 79 27.91 17.15 23.71
CA ARG A 79 28.00 16.93 25.16
C ARG A 79 29.44 16.83 25.68
N LYS A 80 30.38 16.33 24.87
CA LYS A 80 31.82 16.24 25.23
C LYS A 80 32.60 17.54 25.02
N LEU A 81 32.05 18.50 24.28
CA LEU A 81 32.68 19.80 24.04
C LEU A 81 32.23 20.86 25.07
N PHE A 82 31.04 20.68 25.65
CA PHE A 82 30.43 21.61 26.59
C PHE A 82 30.48 21.16 28.07
N TYR A 83 31.14 20.03 28.35
CA TYR A 83 31.55 19.55 29.68
C TYR A 83 33.03 19.21 29.66
#